data_AF-A0A0B7MVR0-F1
#
_entry.id   AF-A0A0B7MVR0-F1
#
_cell.length_a   1.000
_cell.length_b   1.000
_cell.length_c   1.000
_cell.angle_alpha   90.00
_cell.angle_beta   90.00
_cell.angle_gamma   90.00
#
_symmetry.space_group_name_H-M   'P 1'
#
loop_
_entity.id
_entity.type
_entity.pdbx_description
1 polymer ?
#
loop_
_entity_poly.entity_id
_entity_poly.type
_entity_poly.pdbx_seq_one_letter_code
_entity_poly.pdbx_strand_id
1 'polypeptide(L)'
;MSENNTNISPFPDTANANMTMEELLENQKEEQKKLTSKITALRKGVPKSDKRKKREVASRIADMEYDLKQKHEEEIRVFKAKEAGLDPNAPEPEIDDGISLDRLNELSLADEQKKPVEEKAAHPPKKKVNKAKLRIEKRNAEMERIRLQAEEDAENQPDLAALETEAIRKLVIPMKLRIKQVVADGHCLYNAFADQLKARYSRDVTYMELRKLAAEHMRQHPDDFKPFLYLEDDNFDRYCDDIVNTARWGGQLEVLALARSSQVPVDIIQDGGPIIKICDDEYPEKPSIKLAYHKHLYSLGAHYNSLVDQLNA
;
A
#
# COMPACT_ATOMS: atom_id res chain seq x y z
N MET A 1 -42.57 35.89 53.85
CA MET A 1 -43.22 35.10 52.79
C MET A 1 -42.90 35.83 51.50
N SER A 2 -41.87 35.37 50.81
CA SER A 2 -41.32 36.03 49.62
C SER A 2 -41.10 34.95 48.57
N GLU A 3 -41.54 35.30 47.38
CA GLU A 3 -41.86 34.47 46.24
C GLU A 3 -40.64 33.73 45.69
N ASN A 4 -40.81 32.44 45.35
CA ASN A 4 -39.81 31.68 44.61
C ASN A 4 -40.38 31.37 43.23
N ASN A 5 -40.04 32.22 42.26
CA ASN A 5 -40.45 32.11 40.88
C ASN A 5 -39.46 31.21 40.12
N THR A 6 -39.98 30.11 39.59
CA THR A 6 -39.27 29.16 38.73
C THR A 6 -38.90 29.81 37.40
N ASN A 7 -37.61 29.88 37.08
CA ASN A 7 -37.16 30.14 35.71
C ASN A 7 -36.24 29.00 35.25
N ILE A 8 -36.79 28.16 34.39
CA ILE A 8 -36.08 27.15 33.59
C ILE A 8 -35.61 27.87 32.34
N SER A 9 -34.29 27.98 32.13
CA SER A 9 -33.70 28.42 30.86
C SER A 9 -32.91 27.27 30.21
N PRO A 10 -32.92 27.15 28.86
CA PRO A 10 -32.50 25.96 28.13
C PRO A 10 -31.26 26.26 27.28
N PHE A 11 -30.06 25.99 27.79
CA PHE A 11 -28.86 25.97 26.94
C PHE A 11 -27.89 24.89 27.44
N PRO A 12 -27.42 23.97 26.58
CA PRO A 12 -26.44 22.97 26.96
C PRO A 12 -25.04 23.61 27.03
N ASP A 13 -24.23 23.04 27.91
CA ASP A 13 -22.90 23.47 28.34
C ASP A 13 -21.98 24.04 27.24
N THR A 14 -21.53 25.27 27.47
CA THR A 14 -20.33 25.82 26.84
C THR A 14 -19.09 25.22 27.51
N ALA A 15 -18.74 24.00 27.12
CA ALA A 15 -17.44 23.40 27.42
C ALA A 15 -16.79 23.03 26.08
N ASN A 16 -16.04 23.97 25.48
CA ASN A 16 -14.93 23.73 24.53
C ASN A 16 -14.47 25.07 23.92
N ALA A 17 -13.89 25.94 24.75
CA ALA A 17 -13.35 27.21 24.27
C ALA A 17 -11.88 27.15 23.86
N ASN A 18 -11.08 26.17 24.30
CA ASN A 18 -9.65 26.06 23.98
C ASN A 18 -9.24 24.59 23.78
N MET A 19 -9.69 23.97 22.69
CA MET A 19 -9.15 22.66 22.26
C MET A 19 -8.05 22.94 21.24
N THR A 20 -6.90 22.29 21.31
CA THR A 20 -5.82 22.46 20.33
C THR A 20 -6.05 21.59 19.09
N MET A 21 -5.40 21.90 17.95
CA MET A 21 -5.48 21.05 16.75
C MET A 21 -5.04 19.61 17.05
N GLU A 22 -4.06 19.43 17.92
CA GLU A 22 -3.55 18.13 18.33
C GLU A 22 -4.60 17.33 19.13
N GLU A 23 -5.31 17.98 20.06
CA GLU A 23 -6.43 17.36 20.79
C GLU A 23 -7.63 17.05 19.88
N LEU A 24 -7.90 17.89 18.87
CA LEU A 24 -8.93 17.61 17.86
C LEU A 24 -8.59 16.33 17.08
N LEU A 25 -7.35 16.20 16.60
CA LEU A 25 -6.90 15.02 15.86
C LEU A 25 -6.90 13.75 16.73
N GLU A 26 -6.52 13.84 18.01
CA GLU A 26 -6.57 12.68 18.92
C GLU A 26 -8.03 12.26 19.20
N ASN A 27 -8.95 13.21 19.35
CA ASN A 27 -10.39 12.92 19.46
C ASN A 27 -10.95 12.26 18.18
N GLN A 28 -10.54 12.73 17.00
CA GLN A 28 -10.92 12.12 15.72
C GLN A 28 -10.42 10.67 15.60
N LYS A 29 -9.19 10.41 16.05
CA LYS A 29 -8.60 9.08 16.11
C LYS A 29 -9.33 8.16 17.09
N GLU A 30 -9.79 8.68 18.23
CA GLU A 30 -10.66 7.92 19.13
C GLU A 30 -12.02 7.59 18.52
N GLU A 31 -12.66 8.55 17.84
CA GLU A 31 -13.92 8.31 17.12
C GLU A 31 -13.74 7.26 16.02
N GLN A 32 -12.62 7.30 15.30
CA GLN A 32 -12.28 6.30 14.29
C GLN A 32 -12.05 4.91 14.91
N LYS A 33 -11.42 4.83 16.09
CA LYS A 33 -11.24 3.57 16.84
C LYS A 33 -12.58 3.01 17.37
N LYS A 34 -13.50 3.87 17.79
CA LYS A 34 -14.87 3.49 18.17
C LYS A 34 -15.65 2.98 16.95
N LEU A 35 -15.50 3.64 15.80
CA LEU A 35 -16.14 3.23 14.54
C LEU A 35 -15.63 1.86 14.07
N THR A 36 -14.31 1.62 14.06
CA THR A 36 -13.72 0.33 13.66
C THR A 36 -14.17 -0.83 14.56
N SER A 37 -14.28 -0.58 15.88
CA SER A 37 -14.85 -1.54 16.83
C SER A 37 -16.32 -1.87 16.50
N LYS A 38 -17.12 -0.86 16.16
CA LYS A 38 -18.53 -1.00 15.76
C LYS A 38 -18.69 -1.73 14.42
N ILE A 39 -17.84 -1.45 13.43
CA ILE A 39 -17.80 -2.15 12.15
C ILE A 39 -17.50 -3.64 12.37
N THR A 40 -16.55 -3.96 13.24
CA THR A 40 -16.19 -5.34 13.56
C THR A 40 -17.36 -6.10 14.20
N ALA A 41 -18.08 -5.47 15.14
CA ALA A 41 -19.28 -6.04 15.73
C ALA A 41 -20.41 -6.27 14.70
N LEU A 42 -20.64 -5.29 13.82
CA LEU A 42 -21.63 -5.40 12.73
C LEU A 42 -21.29 -6.52 11.75
N ARG A 43 -20.01 -6.68 11.39
CA ARG A 43 -19.54 -7.78 10.53
C ARG A 43 -19.70 -9.15 11.20
N LYS A 44 -19.47 -9.23 12.52
CA LYS A 44 -19.60 -10.48 13.30
C LYS A 44 -21.06 -10.91 13.51
N GLY A 45 -22.00 -9.96 13.55
CA GLY A 45 -23.43 -10.21 13.70
C GLY A 45 -24.14 -10.76 12.46
N VAL A 46 -23.48 -10.79 11.29
CA VAL A 46 -24.08 -11.28 10.03
C VAL A 46 -23.66 -12.74 9.75
N PRO A 47 -24.62 -13.68 9.63
CA PRO A 47 -24.32 -15.05 9.22
C PRO A 47 -23.67 -15.12 7.83
N LYS A 48 -22.65 -15.96 7.67
CA LYS A 48 -21.88 -16.09 6.41
C LYS A 48 -22.72 -16.49 5.19
N SER A 49 -23.88 -17.11 5.39
CA SER A 49 -24.78 -17.58 4.33
C SER A 49 -25.73 -16.52 3.77
N ASP A 50 -26.02 -15.45 4.52
CA ASP A 50 -27.06 -14.48 4.15
C ASP A 50 -26.49 -13.32 3.32
N LYS A 51 -26.48 -13.52 1.99
CA LYS A 51 -25.92 -12.58 1.01
C LYS A 51 -26.64 -11.22 1.01
N ARG A 52 -27.92 -11.17 1.37
CA ARG A 52 -28.72 -9.93 1.41
C ARG A 52 -28.33 -9.08 2.61
N LYS A 53 -28.29 -9.67 3.81
CA LYS A 53 -27.86 -8.97 5.03
C LYS A 53 -26.39 -8.52 4.96
N LYS A 54 -25.52 -9.29 4.29
CA LYS A 54 -24.12 -8.88 4.05
C LYS A 54 -24.01 -7.60 3.22
N ARG A 55 -24.84 -7.44 2.18
CA ARG A 55 -24.87 -6.22 1.35
C ARG A 55 -25.43 -5.03 2.11
N GLU A 56 -26.50 -5.24 2.87
CA GLU A 56 -27.11 -4.19 3.71
C GLU A 56 -26.14 -3.67 4.78
N VAL A 57 -25.45 -4.58 5.47
CA VAL A 57 -24.42 -4.20 6.46
C VAL A 57 -23.21 -3.55 5.79
N ALA A 58 -22.81 -3.97 4.60
CA ALA A 58 -21.74 -3.30 3.85
C ALA A 58 -22.12 -1.86 3.45
N SER A 59 -23.34 -1.63 2.98
CA SER A 59 -23.85 -0.27 2.69
C SER A 59 -23.83 0.59 3.95
N ARG A 60 -24.35 0.06 5.06
CA ARG A 60 -24.40 0.78 6.33
C ARG A 60 -23.02 1.11 6.90
N ILE A 61 -22.02 0.24 6.67
CA ILE A 61 -20.62 0.52 7.04
C ILE A 61 -20.08 1.69 6.20
N ALA A 62 -20.31 1.67 4.89
CA ALA A 62 -19.87 2.73 3.99
C ALA A 62 -20.50 4.08 4.34
N ASP A 63 -21.80 4.12 4.65
CA ASP A 63 -22.49 5.34 5.08
C ASP A 63 -21.89 5.89 6.38
N MET A 64 -21.66 5.01 7.38
CA MET A 64 -21.06 5.42 8.66
C MET A 64 -19.61 5.91 8.52
N GLU A 65 -18.82 5.35 7.62
CA GLU A 65 -17.45 5.80 7.33
C GLU A 65 -17.45 7.16 6.59
N TYR A 66 -18.40 7.35 5.66
CA TYR A 66 -18.56 8.61 4.93
C TYR A 66 -18.98 9.75 5.85
N ASP A 67 -19.98 9.52 6.71
CA ASP A 67 -20.49 10.54 7.63
C ASP A 67 -19.42 10.98 8.63
N LEU A 68 -18.63 10.03 9.16
CA LEU A 68 -17.55 10.35 10.10
C LEU A 68 -16.44 11.16 9.41
N LYS A 69 -16.08 10.80 8.17
CA LYS A 69 -15.08 11.55 7.39
C LYS A 69 -15.53 12.99 7.13
N GLN A 70 -16.79 13.18 6.72
CA GLN A 70 -17.33 14.53 6.49
C GLN A 70 -17.37 15.36 7.78
N LYS A 71 -17.71 14.74 8.91
CA LYS A 71 -17.65 15.40 10.23
C LYS A 71 -16.24 15.86 10.57
N HIS A 72 -15.23 14.99 10.41
CA HIS A 72 -13.84 15.32 10.73
C HIS A 72 -13.26 16.42 9.84
N GLU A 73 -13.59 16.38 8.54
CA GLU A 73 -13.19 17.39 7.57
C GLU A 73 -13.80 18.77 7.90
N GLU A 74 -15.08 18.79 8.25
CA GLU A 74 -15.78 20.00 8.70
C GLU A 74 -15.22 20.55 10.00
N GLU A 75 -14.93 19.69 10.99
CA GLU A 75 -14.33 20.10 12.26
C GLU A 75 -12.95 20.74 12.05
N ILE A 76 -12.11 20.15 11.18
CA ILE A 76 -10.80 20.72 10.83
C ILE A 76 -10.98 22.06 10.11
N ARG A 77 -11.97 22.17 9.21
CA ARG A 77 -12.28 23.40 8.48
C ARG A 77 -12.68 24.53 9.43
N VAL A 78 -13.65 24.28 10.30
CA VAL A 78 -14.13 25.24 11.30
C VAL A 78 -13.00 25.64 12.25
N PHE A 79 -12.15 24.68 12.64
CA PHE A 79 -10.99 24.95 13.48
C PHE A 79 -9.99 25.89 12.80
N LYS A 80 -9.62 25.60 11.54
CA LYS A 80 -8.70 26.43 10.75
C LYS A 80 -9.26 27.83 10.48
N ALA A 81 -10.57 27.94 10.21
CA ALA A 81 -11.25 29.23 10.04
C ALA A 81 -11.18 30.06 11.33
N LYS A 82 -11.40 29.41 12.48
CA LYS A 82 -11.34 30.05 13.80
C LYS A 82 -9.91 30.48 14.19
N GLU A 83 -8.89 29.69 13.87
CA GLU A 83 -7.48 30.08 14.06
C GLU A 83 -7.08 31.26 13.17
N ALA A 84 -7.59 31.31 11.94
CA ALA A 84 -7.33 32.40 11.00
C ALA A 84 -8.16 33.68 11.26
N GLY A 85 -9.01 33.69 12.30
CA GLY A 85 -9.86 34.83 12.65
C GLY A 85 -10.99 35.11 11.64
N LEU A 86 -11.34 34.12 10.81
CA LEU A 86 -12.40 34.18 9.80
C LEU A 86 -13.74 33.69 10.38
N ASP A 87 -14.86 34.14 9.82
CA ASP A 87 -16.20 33.72 10.27
C ASP A 87 -16.38 32.20 10.01
N PRO A 88 -16.60 31.37 11.05
CA PRO A 88 -16.76 29.92 10.91
C PRO A 88 -18.04 29.49 10.17
N ASN A 89 -18.96 30.42 9.90
CA ASN A 89 -20.16 30.20 9.08
C ASN A 89 -20.07 30.83 7.68
N ALA A 90 -18.95 31.46 7.31
CA ALA A 90 -18.78 31.98 5.96
C ALA A 90 -18.62 30.81 4.96
N PRO A 91 -19.38 30.79 3.84
CA PRO A 91 -19.07 29.90 2.74
C PRO A 91 -17.67 30.22 2.19
N GLU A 92 -16.93 29.18 1.79
CA GLU A 92 -15.53 29.23 1.36
C GLU A 92 -15.19 30.47 0.49
N PRO A 93 -14.05 31.15 0.72
CA PRO A 93 -13.32 31.71 -0.41
C PRO A 93 -12.81 30.53 -1.25
N GLU A 94 -13.35 30.41 -2.46
CA GLU A 94 -12.91 29.44 -3.46
C GLU A 94 -11.38 29.52 -3.61
N ILE A 95 -10.69 28.44 -3.24
CA ILE A 95 -9.28 28.28 -3.62
C ILE A 95 -9.28 27.89 -5.10
N ASP A 96 -8.60 28.73 -5.86
CA ASP A 96 -8.42 28.72 -7.31
C ASP A 96 -7.91 27.37 -7.86
N ASP A 97 -8.84 26.53 -8.33
CA ASP A 97 -8.61 25.46 -9.30
C ASP A 97 -8.96 25.92 -10.74
N GLY A 98 -8.67 27.19 -11.07
CA GLY A 98 -8.42 27.61 -12.46
C GLY A 98 -9.61 27.70 -13.42
N ILE A 99 -10.87 27.74 -12.96
CA ILE A 99 -12.01 28.02 -13.85
C ILE A 99 -13.04 28.92 -13.13
N SER A 100 -12.77 30.23 -13.08
CA SER A 100 -13.73 31.21 -12.53
C SER A 100 -15.03 31.28 -13.35
N LEU A 101 -16.15 31.12 -12.63
CA LEU A 101 -17.52 31.26 -13.12
C LEU A 101 -17.82 32.68 -13.65
N ASP A 102 -17.06 33.68 -13.22
CA ASP A 102 -17.21 35.08 -13.67
C ASP A 102 -16.84 35.28 -15.14
N ARG A 103 -15.90 34.49 -15.68
CA ARG A 103 -15.53 34.55 -17.10
C ARG A 103 -16.61 33.96 -18.02
N LEU A 104 -17.44 33.06 -17.51
CA LEU A 104 -18.60 32.52 -18.23
C LEU A 104 -19.77 33.51 -18.28
N ASN A 105 -19.88 34.41 -17.29
CA ASN A 105 -20.94 35.41 -17.26
C ASN A 105 -20.58 36.65 -18.10
N GLU A 106 -19.29 37.00 -18.21
CA GLU A 106 -18.83 38.06 -19.11
C GLU A 106 -18.90 37.68 -20.61
N LEU A 107 -18.78 36.39 -20.94
CA LEU A 107 -18.95 35.90 -22.33
C LEU A 107 -20.41 35.76 -22.77
N SER A 108 -21.39 35.93 -21.86
CA SER A 108 -22.82 35.88 -22.17
C SER A 108 -23.49 37.25 -22.28
N LEU A 109 -22.75 38.35 -22.08
CA LEU A 109 -23.27 39.72 -22.16
C LEU A 109 -22.49 40.56 -23.19
N ALA A 110 -22.36 40.04 -24.40
CA ALA A 110 -21.93 40.80 -25.57
C ALA A 110 -22.83 40.49 -26.77
N ASP A 111 -24.13 40.75 -26.63
CA ASP A 111 -24.93 41.40 -27.69
C ASP A 111 -26.34 41.75 -27.16
N GLU A 112 -26.56 43.04 -26.89
CA GLU A 112 -27.52 43.87 -27.65
C GLU A 112 -27.89 45.14 -26.88
N GLN A 113 -27.78 46.26 -27.61
CA GLN A 113 -28.13 47.59 -27.18
C GLN A 113 -29.66 47.80 -27.19
N LYS A 114 -30.17 48.46 -26.14
CA LYS A 114 -31.32 49.40 -26.09
C LYS A 114 -32.72 48.95 -26.63
N LYS A 115 -33.63 48.71 -25.66
CA LYS A 115 -34.99 49.31 -25.41
C LYS A 115 -36.10 49.31 -26.52
N PRO A 116 -37.41 49.45 -26.19
CA PRO A 116 -38.16 49.11 -24.94
C PRO A 116 -39.64 48.60 -25.13
N VAL A 117 -40.27 48.22 -24.00
CA VAL A 117 -41.72 48.27 -23.64
C VAL A 117 -42.66 47.04 -23.86
N GLU A 118 -43.36 46.72 -22.76
CA GLU A 118 -44.75 46.19 -22.57
C GLU A 118 -45.14 44.71 -22.35
N GLU A 119 -45.83 44.56 -21.20
CA GLU A 119 -46.93 43.68 -20.75
C GLU A 119 -47.02 42.15 -20.98
N LYS A 120 -47.09 41.47 -19.82
CA LYS A 120 -47.98 40.37 -19.39
C LYS A 120 -48.40 39.31 -20.43
N ALA A 121 -47.98 38.07 -20.20
CA ALA A 121 -48.88 36.90 -20.18
C ALA A 121 -48.20 35.66 -19.58
N ALA A 122 -49.01 34.83 -18.93
CA ALA A 122 -48.63 33.62 -18.21
C ALA A 122 -48.16 32.47 -19.12
N HIS A 123 -47.15 31.72 -18.67
CA HIS A 123 -46.75 30.42 -19.25
C HIS A 123 -46.53 29.34 -18.16
N PRO A 124 -46.79 28.06 -18.49
CA PRO A 124 -47.07 26.98 -17.53
C PRO A 124 -45.79 26.45 -16.84
N PRO A 125 -45.90 25.71 -15.72
CA PRO A 125 -44.74 25.33 -14.94
C PRO A 125 -43.89 24.31 -15.72
N LYS A 126 -42.67 24.70 -16.10
CA LYS A 126 -41.65 23.78 -16.63
C LYS A 126 -41.29 22.78 -15.54
N LYS A 127 -41.40 21.48 -15.85
CA LYS A 127 -40.99 20.37 -14.96
C LYS A 127 -39.54 20.61 -14.51
N LYS A 128 -39.35 20.89 -13.22
CA LYS A 128 -38.03 21.00 -12.59
C LYS A 128 -37.33 19.65 -12.71
N VAL A 129 -36.41 19.53 -13.67
CA VAL A 129 -35.52 18.38 -13.76
C VAL A 129 -34.70 18.37 -12.48
N ASN A 130 -34.69 17.22 -11.79
CA ASN A 130 -34.24 17.13 -10.42
C ASN A 130 -32.71 17.35 -10.36
N LYS A 131 -32.28 18.55 -9.94
CA LYS A 131 -30.88 19.03 -9.92
C LYS A 131 -29.91 18.07 -9.22
N ALA A 132 -30.43 17.23 -8.32
CA ALA A 132 -29.69 16.15 -7.66
C ALA A 132 -29.30 15.00 -8.61
N LYS A 133 -30.16 14.63 -9.57
CA LYS A 133 -29.88 13.56 -10.55
C LYS A 133 -28.73 13.94 -11.50
N LEU A 134 -28.72 15.19 -11.97
CA LEU A 134 -27.63 15.72 -12.81
C LEU A 134 -26.27 15.75 -12.08
N ARG A 135 -26.27 16.02 -10.76
CA ARG A 135 -25.06 15.97 -9.94
C ARG A 135 -24.54 14.54 -9.76
N ILE A 136 -25.44 13.58 -9.52
CA ILE A 136 -25.09 12.15 -9.39
C ILE A 136 -24.56 11.60 -10.72
N GLU A 137 -25.19 11.96 -11.84
CA GLU A 137 -24.78 11.52 -13.17
C GLU A 137 -23.41 12.09 -13.56
N LYS A 138 -23.14 13.36 -13.23
CA LYS A 138 -21.81 13.97 -13.43
C LYS A 138 -20.72 13.29 -12.57
N ARG A 139 -21.02 12.99 -11.30
CA ARG A 139 -20.09 12.27 -10.39
C ARG A 139 -19.82 10.84 -10.87
N ASN A 140 -20.85 10.13 -11.35
CA ASN A 140 -20.69 8.79 -11.89
C ASN A 140 -19.89 8.80 -13.20
N ALA A 141 -20.12 9.77 -14.08
CA ALA A 141 -19.34 9.93 -15.30
C ALA A 141 -17.86 10.25 -14.99
N GLU A 142 -17.60 11.06 -13.96
CA GLU A 142 -16.23 11.37 -13.52
C GLU A 142 -15.54 10.17 -12.88
N MET A 143 -16.22 9.41 -12.02
CA MET A 143 -15.69 8.14 -11.49
C MET A 143 -15.42 7.11 -12.59
N GLU A 144 -16.28 7.03 -13.61
CA GLU A 144 -16.07 6.11 -14.74
C GLU A 144 -14.87 6.55 -15.59
N ARG A 145 -14.65 7.87 -15.76
CA ARG A 145 -13.45 8.39 -16.42
C ARG A 145 -12.19 8.09 -15.63
N ILE A 146 -12.20 8.29 -14.31
CA ILE A 146 -11.07 7.95 -13.43
C ILE A 146 -10.80 6.44 -13.47
N ARG A 147 -11.86 5.63 -13.48
CA ARG A 147 -11.75 4.18 -13.57
C ARG A 147 -11.16 3.74 -14.90
N LEU A 148 -11.65 4.27 -16.01
CA LEU A 148 -11.13 3.98 -17.34
C LEU A 148 -9.67 4.42 -17.47
N GLN A 149 -9.32 5.59 -16.94
CA GLN A 149 -7.95 6.07 -16.89
C GLN A 149 -7.06 5.16 -16.02
N ALA A 150 -7.55 4.69 -14.87
CA ALA A 150 -6.83 3.73 -14.03
C ALA A 150 -6.69 2.35 -14.70
N GLU A 151 -7.67 1.93 -15.50
CA GLU A 151 -7.60 0.70 -16.31
C GLU A 151 -6.57 0.87 -17.46
N GLU A 152 -6.56 2.00 -18.17
CA GLU A 152 -5.56 2.34 -19.19
C GLU A 152 -4.13 2.45 -18.59
N ASP A 153 -3.99 3.07 -17.41
CA ASP A 153 -2.71 3.18 -16.71
C ASP A 153 -2.21 1.82 -16.21
N ALA A 154 -3.13 0.93 -15.77
CA ALA A 154 -2.80 -0.43 -15.36
C ALA A 154 -2.40 -1.33 -16.55
N GLU A 155 -3.04 -1.16 -17.72
CA GLU A 155 -2.67 -1.85 -18.95
C GLU A 155 -1.33 -1.37 -19.51
N ASN A 156 -0.99 -0.10 -19.32
CA ASN A 156 0.28 0.48 -19.76
C ASN A 156 1.43 0.31 -18.74
N GLN A 157 1.19 -0.35 -17.61
CA GLN A 157 2.24 -0.68 -16.66
C GLN A 157 3.25 -1.63 -17.35
N PRO A 158 4.54 -1.25 -17.47
CA PRO A 158 5.54 -2.13 -18.06
C PRO A 158 5.66 -3.42 -17.25
N ASP A 159 5.78 -4.56 -17.94
CA ASP A 159 6.06 -5.85 -17.29
C ASP A 159 7.49 -5.84 -16.72
N LEU A 160 7.60 -5.32 -15.49
CA LEU A 160 8.86 -5.22 -14.75
C LEU A 160 9.50 -6.60 -14.56
N ALA A 161 8.71 -7.67 -14.45
CA ALA A 161 9.20 -9.03 -14.29
C ALA A 161 9.88 -9.54 -15.57
N ALA A 162 9.27 -9.31 -16.73
CA ALA A 162 9.85 -9.67 -18.02
C ALA A 162 11.11 -8.84 -18.32
N LEU A 163 11.07 -7.53 -18.07
CA LEU A 163 12.22 -6.65 -18.25
C LEU A 163 13.41 -7.08 -17.40
N GLU A 164 13.18 -7.35 -16.10
CA GLU A 164 14.22 -7.84 -15.18
C GLU A 164 14.78 -9.20 -15.63
N THR A 165 13.90 -10.13 -16.01
CA THR A 165 14.32 -11.46 -16.46
C THR A 165 15.15 -11.38 -17.73
N GLU A 166 14.77 -10.51 -18.67
CA GLU A 166 15.53 -10.28 -19.89
C GLU A 166 16.88 -9.60 -19.61
N ALA A 167 16.92 -8.64 -18.70
CA ALA A 167 18.14 -7.97 -18.27
C ALA A 167 19.13 -8.95 -17.63
N ILE A 168 18.69 -9.75 -16.66
CA ILE A 168 19.52 -10.79 -16.04
C ILE A 168 19.95 -11.81 -17.10
N ARG A 169 19.06 -12.21 -18.01
CA ARG A 169 19.40 -13.12 -19.11
C ARG A 169 20.55 -12.56 -19.97
N LYS A 170 20.50 -11.28 -20.32
CA LYS A 170 21.57 -10.61 -21.09
C LYS A 170 22.90 -10.58 -20.32
N LEU A 171 22.87 -10.45 -18.99
CA LEU A 171 24.06 -10.49 -18.14
C LEU A 171 24.69 -11.88 -18.05
N VAL A 172 23.90 -12.96 -18.03
CA VAL A 172 24.40 -14.32 -17.80
C VAL A 172 24.86 -15.04 -19.09
N ILE A 173 24.36 -14.64 -20.27
CA ILE A 173 24.81 -15.16 -21.58
C ILE A 173 26.34 -15.05 -21.78
N PRO A 174 26.98 -13.87 -21.61
CA PRO A 174 28.44 -13.76 -21.78
C PRO A 174 29.23 -14.58 -20.75
N MET A 175 28.61 -14.90 -19.60
CA MET A 175 29.18 -15.77 -18.58
C MET A 175 29.01 -17.27 -18.89
N LYS A 176 28.37 -17.62 -20.03
CA LYS A 176 28.00 -19.00 -20.41
C LYS A 176 27.09 -19.68 -19.39
N LEU A 177 26.18 -18.91 -18.81
CA LEU A 177 25.22 -19.37 -17.81
C LEU A 177 23.79 -19.21 -18.33
N ARG A 178 22.88 -20.03 -17.80
CA ARG A 178 21.45 -19.92 -18.05
C ARG A 178 20.66 -19.98 -16.74
N ILE A 179 19.55 -19.27 -16.71
CA ILE A 179 18.60 -19.30 -15.59
C ILE A 179 17.87 -20.63 -15.61
N LYS A 180 17.94 -21.37 -14.50
CA LYS A 180 17.08 -22.51 -14.19
C LYS A 180 16.05 -22.03 -13.16
N GLN A 181 14.79 -21.99 -13.60
CA GLN A 181 13.69 -21.58 -12.73
C GLN A 181 13.53 -22.58 -11.58
N VAL A 182 13.43 -22.03 -10.37
CA VAL A 182 13.13 -22.74 -9.14
C VAL A 182 11.67 -22.46 -8.76
N VAL A 183 11.05 -23.38 -8.03
CA VAL A 183 9.67 -23.23 -7.56
C VAL A 183 9.52 -21.90 -6.79
N ALA A 184 8.50 -21.12 -7.16
CA ALA A 184 8.15 -19.84 -6.54
C ALA A 184 7.44 -20.05 -5.20
N ASP A 185 8.18 -20.55 -4.22
CA ASP A 185 7.75 -20.72 -2.84
C ASP A 185 8.67 -19.95 -1.88
N GLY A 186 8.32 -19.94 -0.60
CA GLY A 186 9.18 -19.32 0.42
C GLY A 186 10.52 -20.03 0.63
N HIS A 187 10.79 -21.14 -0.06
CA HIS A 187 12.03 -21.91 0.02
C HIS A 187 12.95 -21.69 -1.20
N CYS A 188 12.60 -20.78 -2.10
CA CYS A 188 13.31 -20.55 -3.37
C CYS A 188 14.82 -20.38 -3.22
N LEU A 189 15.29 -19.59 -2.24
CA LEU A 189 16.72 -19.43 -1.95
C LEU A 189 17.41 -20.77 -1.68
N TYR A 190 16.85 -21.55 -0.77
CA TYR A 190 17.43 -22.82 -0.33
C TYR A 190 17.37 -23.87 -1.46
N ASN A 191 16.27 -23.90 -2.22
CA ASN A 191 16.13 -24.76 -3.39
C ASN A 191 17.15 -24.40 -4.50
N ALA A 192 17.36 -23.10 -4.76
CA ALA A 192 18.36 -22.64 -5.73
C ALA A 192 19.79 -22.98 -5.28
N PHE A 193 20.08 -22.80 -3.98
CA PHE A 193 21.38 -23.14 -3.40
C PHE A 193 21.64 -24.65 -3.41
N ALA A 194 20.65 -25.48 -3.07
CA ALA A 194 20.73 -26.93 -3.14
C ALA A 194 21.03 -27.42 -4.58
N ASP A 195 20.35 -26.84 -5.57
CA ASP A 195 20.58 -27.16 -6.97
C ASP A 195 22.03 -26.85 -7.41
N GLN A 196 22.56 -25.70 -6.97
CA GLN A 196 23.94 -25.31 -7.25
C GLN A 196 24.97 -26.19 -6.51
N LEU A 197 24.71 -26.57 -5.26
CA LEU A 197 25.56 -27.52 -4.52
C LEU A 197 25.62 -28.88 -5.21
N LYS A 198 24.48 -29.35 -5.72
CA LYS A 198 24.42 -30.60 -6.49
C LYS A 198 25.20 -30.47 -7.80
N ALA A 199 25.03 -29.38 -8.53
CA ALA A 199 25.66 -29.16 -9.82
C ALA A 199 27.19 -28.96 -9.73
N ARG A 200 27.67 -28.14 -8.77
CA ARG A 200 29.09 -27.73 -8.69
C ARG A 200 29.93 -28.55 -7.73
N TYR A 201 29.31 -29.15 -6.72
CA TYR A 201 30.00 -29.86 -5.64
C TYR A 201 29.55 -31.33 -5.49
N SER A 202 28.60 -31.79 -6.30
CA SER A 202 28.01 -33.14 -6.20
C SER A 202 27.46 -33.46 -4.80
N ARG A 203 27.01 -32.43 -4.07
CA ARG A 203 26.40 -32.56 -2.75
C ARG A 203 24.89 -32.48 -2.91
N ASP A 204 24.21 -33.61 -2.72
CA ASP A 204 22.75 -33.65 -2.71
C ASP A 204 22.26 -33.30 -1.31
N VAL A 205 21.57 -32.17 -1.19
CA VAL A 205 21.04 -31.65 0.07
C VAL A 205 19.65 -31.09 -0.17
N THR A 206 18.80 -31.21 0.84
CA THR A 206 17.43 -30.70 0.81
C THR A 206 17.38 -29.25 1.30
N TYR A 207 16.32 -28.52 0.92
CA TYR A 207 16.10 -27.17 1.46
C TYR A 207 15.95 -27.16 2.98
N MET A 208 15.43 -28.24 3.57
CA MET A 208 15.26 -28.38 5.03
C MET A 208 16.62 -28.45 5.74
N GLU A 209 17.55 -29.24 5.19
CA GLU A 209 18.92 -29.33 5.72
C GLU A 209 19.65 -27.99 5.59
N LEU A 210 19.49 -27.29 4.46
CA LEU A 210 20.08 -25.97 4.28
C LEU A 210 19.49 -24.92 5.23
N ARG A 211 18.17 -24.94 5.49
CA ARG A 211 17.55 -24.06 6.50
C ARG A 211 18.13 -24.30 7.89
N LYS A 212 18.25 -25.57 8.27
CA LYS A 212 18.87 -25.95 9.55
C LYS A 212 20.32 -25.47 9.61
N LEU A 213 21.09 -25.70 8.55
CA LEU A 213 22.50 -25.32 8.46
C LEU A 213 22.69 -23.80 8.59
N ALA A 214 21.89 -23.01 7.87
CA ALA A 214 21.91 -21.55 7.96
C ALA A 214 21.60 -21.07 9.38
N ALA A 215 20.50 -21.55 9.96
CA ALA A 215 20.09 -21.15 11.30
C ALA A 215 21.11 -21.57 12.39
N GLU A 216 21.70 -22.75 12.28
CA GLU A 216 22.72 -23.24 13.21
C GLU A 216 23.99 -22.38 13.14
N HIS A 217 24.45 -22.03 11.94
CA HIS A 217 25.60 -21.16 11.77
C HIS A 217 25.37 -19.74 12.29
N MET A 218 24.16 -19.20 12.04
CA MET A 218 23.76 -17.90 12.59
C MET A 218 23.76 -17.92 14.13
N ARG A 219 23.25 -18.98 14.76
CA ARG A 219 23.31 -19.15 16.23
C ARG A 219 24.74 -19.24 16.77
N GLN A 220 25.66 -19.84 16.03
CA GLN A 220 27.05 -19.97 16.45
C GLN A 220 27.86 -18.66 16.32
N HIS A 221 27.41 -17.72 15.47
CA HIS A 221 28.12 -16.47 15.19
C HIS A 221 27.19 -15.25 15.31
N PRO A 222 26.51 -15.05 16.45
CA PRO A 222 25.45 -14.05 16.58
C PRO A 222 25.95 -12.62 16.29
N ASP A 223 27.20 -12.31 16.62
CA ASP A 223 27.77 -10.96 16.45
C ASP A 223 27.91 -10.55 14.98
N ASP A 224 28.00 -11.53 14.06
CA ASP A 224 28.08 -11.28 12.62
C ASP A 224 26.70 -11.02 11.99
N PHE A 225 25.62 -11.44 12.64
CA PHE A 225 24.26 -11.42 12.06
C PHE A 225 23.31 -10.49 12.80
N LYS A 226 23.31 -10.50 14.13
CA LYS A 226 22.39 -9.70 14.97
C LYS A 226 22.39 -8.21 14.62
N PRO A 227 23.54 -7.54 14.39
CA PRO A 227 23.55 -6.10 14.08
C PRO A 227 22.81 -5.72 12.79
N PHE A 228 22.60 -6.68 11.89
CA PHE A 228 21.97 -6.46 10.59
C PHE A 228 20.52 -6.94 10.54
N LEU A 229 20.00 -7.50 11.63
CA LEU A 229 18.62 -7.95 11.74
C LEU A 229 17.79 -6.91 12.48
N TYR A 230 16.71 -6.45 11.84
CA TYR A 230 15.69 -5.65 12.52
C TYR A 230 14.74 -6.60 13.26
N LEU A 231 15.01 -6.82 14.55
CA LEU A 231 14.21 -7.69 15.40
C LEU A 231 13.27 -6.82 16.25
N GLU A 232 11.95 -7.03 16.14
CA GLU A 232 10.97 -6.29 16.94
C GLU A 232 11.09 -6.58 18.44
N ASP A 233 11.49 -7.82 18.80
CA ASP A 233 11.58 -8.31 20.18
C ASP A 233 13.04 -8.59 20.63
N ASP A 234 14.06 -8.17 19.85
CA ASP A 234 15.47 -8.57 20.00
C ASP A 234 15.73 -10.09 20.11
N ASN A 235 14.73 -10.91 19.78
CA ASN A 235 14.80 -12.36 19.95
C ASN A 235 15.40 -13.04 18.71
N PHE A 236 16.73 -13.09 18.67
CA PHE A 236 17.48 -13.74 17.61
C PHE A 236 17.25 -15.25 17.52
N ASP A 237 17.04 -15.92 18.65
CA ASP A 237 16.80 -17.38 18.64
C ASP A 237 15.48 -17.70 17.94
N ARG A 238 14.44 -16.89 18.16
CA ARG A 238 13.17 -16.97 17.43
C ARG A 238 13.35 -16.75 15.93
N TYR A 239 14.22 -15.82 15.52
CA TYR A 239 14.54 -15.62 14.11
C TYR A 239 15.16 -16.89 13.49
N CYS A 240 16.12 -17.51 14.17
CA CYS A 240 16.72 -18.76 13.73
C CYS A 240 15.71 -19.93 13.73
N ASP A 241 14.79 -19.98 14.69
CA ASP A 241 13.70 -20.96 14.71
C ASP A 241 12.74 -20.77 13.53
N ASP A 242 12.41 -19.52 13.19
CA ASP A 242 11.55 -19.20 12.05
C ASP A 242 12.20 -19.63 10.73
N ILE A 243 13.54 -19.45 10.58
CA ILE A 243 14.27 -19.95 9.41
C ILE A 243 14.07 -21.47 9.25
N VAL A 244 14.12 -22.23 10.33
CA VAL A 244 14.02 -23.70 10.26
C VAL A 244 12.58 -24.16 10.04
N ASN A 245 11.63 -23.56 10.77
CA ASN A 245 10.29 -24.13 10.93
C ASN A 245 9.23 -23.50 10.01
N THR A 246 9.56 -22.44 9.28
CA THR A 246 8.61 -21.71 8.43
C THR A 246 9.11 -21.57 6.99
N ALA A 247 8.23 -21.08 6.11
CA ALA A 247 8.58 -20.67 4.76
C ALA A 247 9.05 -19.20 4.70
N ARG A 248 9.64 -18.66 5.78
CA ARG A 248 10.25 -17.32 5.78
C ARG A 248 11.27 -17.23 4.65
N TRP A 249 11.22 -16.13 3.91
CA TRP A 249 12.11 -15.84 2.82
C TRP A 249 13.52 -15.59 3.33
N GLY A 250 14.51 -16.17 2.67
CA GLY A 250 15.92 -15.88 2.98
C GLY A 250 16.42 -14.72 2.12
N GLY A 251 17.31 -13.92 2.70
CA GLY A 251 18.01 -12.82 2.04
C GLY A 251 19.52 -13.03 2.07
N GLN A 252 20.24 -11.92 2.02
CA GLN A 252 21.70 -11.92 1.96
C GLN A 252 22.37 -12.52 3.20
N LEU A 253 21.78 -12.35 4.39
CA LEU A 253 22.32 -12.91 5.64
C LEU A 253 22.25 -14.43 5.64
N GLU A 254 21.16 -15.02 5.15
CA GLU A 254 21.03 -16.46 5.00
C GLU A 254 21.99 -16.99 3.93
N VAL A 255 22.19 -16.26 2.83
CA VAL A 255 23.22 -16.63 1.83
C VAL A 255 24.61 -16.63 2.45
N LEU A 256 24.96 -15.61 3.24
CA LEU A 256 26.24 -15.51 3.95
C LEU A 256 26.42 -16.68 4.91
N ALA A 257 25.40 -17.00 5.70
CA ALA A 257 25.42 -18.13 6.62
C ALA A 257 25.62 -19.46 5.87
N LEU A 258 24.91 -19.66 4.75
CA LEU A 258 25.04 -20.86 3.91
C LEU A 258 26.43 -20.96 3.25
N ALA A 259 26.97 -19.85 2.76
CA ALA A 259 28.28 -19.75 2.13
C ALA A 259 29.38 -20.20 3.10
N ARG A 260 29.40 -19.61 4.30
CA ARG A 260 30.37 -19.96 5.35
C ARG A 260 30.19 -21.38 5.87
N SER A 261 28.96 -21.81 6.12
CA SER A 261 28.67 -23.18 6.59
C SER A 261 29.05 -24.26 5.58
N SER A 262 28.84 -23.98 4.29
CA SER A 262 29.19 -24.89 3.20
C SER A 262 30.65 -24.73 2.76
N GLN A 263 31.33 -23.68 3.23
CA GLN A 263 32.67 -23.24 2.85
C GLN A 263 32.80 -23.05 1.33
N VAL A 264 31.88 -22.31 0.72
CA VAL A 264 31.85 -22.07 -0.73
C VAL A 264 31.63 -20.58 -1.01
N PRO A 265 32.25 -20.01 -2.06
CA PRO A 265 31.94 -18.66 -2.49
C PRO A 265 30.60 -18.62 -3.22
N VAL A 266 29.92 -17.47 -3.18
CA VAL A 266 28.61 -17.26 -3.84
C VAL A 266 28.63 -15.97 -4.66
N ASP A 267 28.14 -16.07 -5.90
CA ASP A 267 27.88 -14.94 -6.79
C ASP A 267 26.37 -14.76 -6.96
N ILE A 268 25.85 -13.59 -6.61
CA ILE A 268 24.45 -13.23 -6.83
C ILE A 268 24.39 -12.20 -7.98
N ILE A 269 23.70 -12.57 -9.06
CA ILE A 269 23.46 -11.72 -10.23
C ILE A 269 22.05 -11.15 -10.14
N GLN A 270 21.92 -9.84 -10.30
CA GLN A 270 20.66 -9.09 -10.24
C GLN A 270 20.64 -8.02 -11.34
N ASP A 271 19.45 -7.52 -11.67
CA ASP A 271 19.32 -6.39 -12.58
C ASP A 271 19.76 -5.06 -11.92
N GLY A 272 20.29 -4.14 -12.71
CA GLY A 272 20.60 -2.77 -12.28
C GLY A 272 21.77 -2.59 -11.31
N GLY A 273 22.55 -3.64 -11.01
CA GLY A 273 23.65 -3.57 -10.05
C GLY A 273 24.83 -4.50 -10.36
N PRO A 274 25.97 -4.34 -9.65
CA PRO A 274 27.10 -5.25 -9.76
C PRO A 274 26.75 -6.64 -9.20
N ILE A 275 27.52 -7.64 -9.62
CA ILE A 275 27.46 -9.00 -9.04
C ILE A 275 27.87 -8.90 -7.57
N ILE A 276 26.99 -9.36 -6.68
CA ILE A 276 27.31 -9.44 -5.25
C ILE A 276 28.12 -10.71 -5.03
N LYS A 277 29.37 -10.54 -4.60
CA LYS A 277 30.27 -11.64 -4.25
C LYS A 277 30.29 -11.84 -2.75
N ILE A 278 30.10 -13.07 -2.29
CA ILE A 278 30.09 -13.46 -0.89
C ILE A 278 31.15 -14.55 -0.68
N CYS A 279 32.06 -14.33 0.28
CA CYS A 279 33.15 -15.24 0.63
C CYS A 279 34.07 -15.63 -0.55
N ASP A 280 34.19 -14.77 -1.57
CA ASP A 280 35.08 -14.94 -2.74
C ASP A 280 36.56 -14.86 -2.33
N ASP A 281 36.87 -14.06 -1.31
CA ASP A 281 38.17 -13.90 -0.67
C ASP A 281 38.48 -15.00 0.35
N GLU A 282 37.47 -15.50 1.06
CA GLU A 282 37.60 -16.62 2.01
C GLU A 282 37.83 -17.96 1.28
N TYR A 283 37.24 -18.15 0.10
CA TYR A 283 37.29 -19.42 -0.65
C TYR A 283 37.64 -19.26 -2.14
N PRO A 284 38.74 -18.58 -2.50
CA PRO A 284 39.05 -18.18 -3.89
C PRO A 284 39.31 -19.35 -4.84
N GLU A 285 39.72 -20.50 -4.31
CA GLU A 285 40.05 -21.70 -5.11
C GLU A 285 38.81 -22.56 -5.43
N LYS A 286 37.65 -22.24 -4.85
CA LYS A 286 36.44 -23.06 -4.97
C LYS A 286 35.47 -22.50 -6.02
N PRO A 287 34.76 -23.35 -6.78
CA PRO A 287 33.82 -22.88 -7.80
C PRO A 287 32.61 -22.19 -7.17
N SER A 288 32.39 -20.91 -7.48
CA SER A 288 31.29 -20.15 -6.87
C SER A 288 29.91 -20.71 -7.20
N ILE A 289 29.05 -20.76 -6.19
CA ILE A 289 27.60 -20.98 -6.32
C ILE A 289 27.02 -19.76 -7.01
N LYS A 290 26.22 -19.96 -8.07
CA LYS A 290 25.69 -18.85 -8.87
C LYS A 290 24.18 -18.77 -8.75
N LEU A 291 23.69 -17.63 -8.25
CA LEU A 291 22.27 -17.37 -8.02
C LEU A 291 21.82 -16.16 -8.83
N ALA A 292 20.61 -16.24 -9.40
CA ALA A 292 19.93 -15.09 -9.99
C ALA A 292 18.90 -14.56 -9.00
N TYR A 293 19.02 -13.29 -8.63
CA TYR A 293 18.07 -12.60 -7.77
C TYR A 293 17.16 -11.71 -8.62
N HIS A 294 15.86 -11.94 -8.50
CA HIS A 294 14.84 -11.14 -9.16
C HIS A 294 14.01 -10.44 -8.11
N LYS A 295 13.89 -9.11 -8.16
CA LYS A 295 13.11 -8.30 -7.23
C LYS A 295 11.63 -8.25 -7.59
N HIS A 296 11.30 -8.29 -8.88
CA HIS A 296 9.94 -8.06 -9.39
C HIS A 296 9.37 -9.26 -10.15
N LEU A 297 10.07 -10.40 -10.20
CA LEU A 297 9.61 -11.58 -10.93
C LEU A 297 8.23 -12.10 -10.49
N TYR A 298 7.90 -11.94 -9.21
CA TYR A 298 6.58 -12.31 -8.68
C TYR A 298 5.95 -11.16 -7.91
N SER A 299 4.61 -11.09 -7.96
CA SER A 299 3.84 -10.08 -7.23
C SER A 299 4.01 -10.15 -5.71
N LEU A 300 4.41 -11.32 -5.20
CA LEU A 300 4.67 -11.54 -3.78
C LEU A 300 6.03 -10.99 -3.33
N GLY A 301 6.90 -10.58 -4.26
CA GLY A 301 8.21 -9.98 -4.01
C GLY A 301 9.37 -10.74 -4.65
N ALA A 302 10.55 -10.59 -4.05
CA ALA A 302 11.80 -11.10 -4.57
C ALA A 302 11.90 -12.64 -4.60
N HIS A 303 12.69 -13.16 -5.54
CA HIS A 303 12.84 -14.59 -5.80
C HIS A 303 14.25 -14.94 -6.29
N TYR A 304 14.72 -16.12 -5.87
CA TYR A 304 16.01 -16.66 -6.29
C TYR A 304 15.84 -17.82 -7.26
N ASN A 305 16.60 -17.76 -8.36
CA ASN A 305 16.76 -18.84 -9.32
C ASN A 305 18.20 -19.36 -9.35
N SER A 306 18.39 -20.60 -9.80
CA SER A 306 19.71 -21.21 -9.97
C SER A 306 20.32 -20.83 -11.31
N LEU A 307 21.62 -20.55 -11.36
CA LEU A 307 22.35 -20.28 -12.61
C LEU A 307 23.25 -21.45 -12.97
N VAL A 308 22.82 -22.23 -13.96
CA VAL A 308 23.54 -23.43 -14.39
C VAL A 308 24.34 -23.15 -15.64
N ASP A 309 25.43 -23.90 -15.83
CA ASP A 309 26.27 -23.75 -17.00
C ASP A 309 25.45 -24.07 -18.27
N GLN A 310 25.59 -23.21 -19.28
CA GLN A 310 24.99 -23.42 -20.58
C GLN A 310 25.84 -24.46 -21.31
N LEU A 311 25.37 -25.72 -21.32
CA LEU A 311 25.95 -26.75 -22.16
C LEU A 311 25.87 -26.27 -23.61
N ASN A 312 27.03 -26.05 -24.23
CA ASN A 312 27.09 -25.75 -25.66
C ASN A 312 26.47 -26.94 -26.40
N ALA A 313 25.43 -26.69 -27.18
CA ALA A 313 25.02 -27.57 -28.26
C ALA A 313 26.02 -27.45 -29.42
#